data_AF-A0A971YFU1-F1
#
_entry.id   AF-A0A971YFU1-F1
#
_cell.length_a   1.000
_cell.length_b   1.000
_cell.length_c   1.000
_cell.angle_alpha   90.00
_cell.angle_beta   90.00
_cell.angle_gamma   90.00
#
_symmetry.space_group_name_H-M   'P 1'
#
loop_
_entity.id
_entity.type
_entity.pdbx_description
1 polymer ?
#
loop_
_entity_poly.entity_id
_entity_poly.type
_entity_poly.pdbx_seq_one_letter_code
_entity_poly.pdbx_strand_id
1 'polypeptide(L)' 'MVYFIIVIILLSIWDIRELKRLDKGKKDIFVYIIFMVAAAMLGIFYFSNPERDSFSEILLSLIGQEG' A
#
# COMPACT_ATOMS: atom_id res chain seq x y z
N MET A 1 -6.06 -11.62 3.89
CA MET A 1 -4.97 -10.96 4.67
C MET A 1 -3.62 -11.68 4.53
N VAL A 2 -3.49 -12.97 4.90
CA VAL A 2 -2.19 -13.68 4.86
C VAL A 2 -1.54 -13.67 3.46
N TYR A 3 -2.28 -14.06 2.42
CA TYR A 3 -1.77 -14.03 1.04
C TYR A 3 -1.35 -12.64 0.57
N PHE A 4 -2.11 -11.61 0.95
CA PHE A 4 -1.79 -10.22 0.64
C PHE A 4 -0.44 -9.80 1.24
N ILE A 5 -0.21 -10.13 2.52
CA ILE A 5 1.06 -9.85 3.20
C ILE A 5 2.22 -10.58 2.52
N ILE A 6 2.04 -11.85 2.15
CA ILE A 6 3.06 -12.63 1.43
C ILE A 6 3.43 -11.95 0.10
N VAL A 7 2.42 -11.53 -0.68
CA VAL A 7 2.64 -10.84 -1.95
C VAL A 7 3.38 -9.52 -1.76
N ILE A 8 2.99 -8.71 -0.76
CA ILE A 8 3.70 -7.46 -0.43
C ILE A 8 5.16 -7.71 -0.09
N ILE A 9 5.47 -8.73 0.71
CA ILE A 9 6.84 -9.04 1.11
C ILE A 9 7.66 -9.46 -0.11
N LEU A 10 7.13 -10.36 -0.95
CA LEU A 10 7.83 -10.83 -2.15
C LEU A 10 8.10 -9.69 -3.15
N LEU A 11 7.11 -8.84 -3.41
CA LEU A 11 7.26 -7.66 -4.25
C LEU A 11 8.28 -6.68 -3.68
N SER A 12 8.20 -6.40 -2.37
CA SER A 12 9.15 -5.49 -1.70
C SER A 12 10.60 -5.96 -1.83
N ILE A 13 10.85 -7.26 -1.68
CA ILE A 13 12.19 -7.83 -1.82
C ILE A 13 12.67 -7.72 -3.26
N TRP A 14 11.81 -8.03 -4.24
CA TRP A 14 12.15 -7.93 -5.66
C TRP A 14 12.49 -6.48 -6.03
N ASP A 15 11.59 -5.55 -5.74
CA ASP A 15 11.75 -4.14 -6.12
C ASP A 15 12.97 -3.50 -5.47
N ILE A 16 13.23 -3.76 -4.18
CA ILE A 16 14.43 -3.23 -3.51
C ILE A 16 15.71 -3.81 -4.13
N ARG A 17 15.70 -5.09 -4.51
CA ARG A 17 16.83 -5.71 -5.20
C ARG A 17 17.05 -5.08 -6.58
N GLU A 18 15.98 -4.79 -7.30
CA GLU A 18 16.04 -4.12 -8.59
C GLU A 18 16.51 -2.66 -8.48
N LEU A 19 15.97 -1.88 -7.54
CA LEU A 19 16.40 -0.51 -7.27
C LEU A 19 17.90 -0.45 -6.92
N LYS A 20 18.40 -1.40 -6.11
CA LYS A 20 19.83 -1.53 -5.82
C LYS A 20 20.63 -1.92 -7.06
N ARG A 21 20.12 -2.84 -7.89
CA ARG A 21 20.79 -3.25 -9.14
C ARG A 21 20.93 -2.09 -10.13
N LEU A 22 19.94 -1.21 -10.19
CA LEU A 22 19.91 -0.04 -11.06
C LEU A 22 20.73 1.14 -10.52
N ASP A 23 21.45 0.96 -9.40
CA ASP A 23 22.19 2.00 -8.68
C ASP A 23 21.34 3.26 -8.41
N LYS A 24 20.04 3.05 -8.15
CA LYS A 24 19.13 4.13 -7.77
C LYS A 24 19.58 4.69 -6.43
N GLY A 25 19.55 6.02 -6.31
CA GLY A 25 19.99 6.71 -5.10
C GLY A 25 19.18 6.27 -3.87
N LYS A 26 19.76 6.46 -2.68
CA LYS A 26 19.11 6.14 -1.39
C LYS A 26 17.73 6.81 -1.24
N LYS A 27 17.53 7.96 -1.90
CA LYS A 27 16.27 8.70 -1.91
C LYS A 27 15.15 7.91 -2.61
N ASP A 28 15.41 7.29 -3.75
CA ASP A 28 14.41 6.50 -4.48
C ASP A 28 13.94 5.30 -3.66
N ILE A 29 14.87 4.61 -3.00
CA ILE A 29 14.56 3.50 -2.09
C ILE A 29 13.72 3.99 -0.91
N PHE A 30 14.04 5.15 -0.34
CA PHE A 30 13.27 5.73 0.76
C PHE A 30 11.84 6.09 0.34
N VAL A 31 11.67 6.73 -0.81
CA VAL A 31 10.35 7.05 -1.39
C VAL A 31 9.56 5.77 -1.66
N TYR A 32 10.20 4.76 -2.25
CA TYR A 32 9.58 3.45 -2.48
C TYR A 32 9.07 2.81 -1.18
N ILE A 33 9.89 2.80 -0.11
CA ILE A 33 9.51 2.24 1.18
C ILE A 33 8.28 2.98 1.75
N ILE A 34 8.24 4.32 1.66
CA ILE A 34 7.09 5.10 2.13
C ILE A 34 5.82 4.67 1.38
N PHE A 35 5.87 4.57 0.06
CA PHE A 35 4.72 4.16 -0.75
C PHE A 35 4.29 2.72 -0.44
N MET A 36 5.24 1.80 -0.26
CA MET A 36 4.91 0.41 0.10
C MET A 36 4.29 0.30 1.49
N VAL A 37 4.75 1.08 2.46
CA VAL A 37 4.15 1.14 3.80
C VAL A 37 2.72 1.71 3.71
N ALA A 38 2.51 2.77 2.93
CA ALA A 38 1.17 3.31 2.69
C ALA A 38 0.24 2.28 2.02
N ALA A 39 0.71 1.59 0.99
CA ALA A 39 -0.04 0.53 0.31
C ALA A 39 -0.37 -0.65 1.25
N ALA A 40 0.59 -1.06 2.09
CA ALA A 40 0.37 -2.09 3.10
C ALA A 40 -0.70 -1.67 4.12
N MET A 41 -0.64 -0.42 4.61
CA MET A 41 -1.65 0.11 5.53
C MET A 41 -3.03 0.15 4.89
N LEU A 42 -3.15 0.63 3.65
CA LEU A 42 -4.43 0.65 2.92
C LEU A 42 -4.98 -0.75 2.67
N GLY A 43 -4.13 -1.69 2.28
CA GLY A 43 -4.55 -3.07 2.07
C GLY A 43 -4.93 -3.78 3.36
N ILE A 44 -4.21 -3.56 4.46
CA ILE A 44 -4.60 -4.07 5.78
C ILE A 44 -5.95 -3.46 6.19
N PHE A 45 -6.11 -2.14 6.04
CA PHE A 45 -7.37 -1.46 6.32
C PHE A 45 -8.53 -2.09 5.55
N TYR A 46 -8.36 -2.31 4.24
CA TYR A 46 -9.36 -2.93 3.38
C TYR A 46 -9.66 -4.40 3.76
N PHE A 47 -8.62 -5.23 3.97
CA PHE A 47 -8.81 -6.65 4.28
C PHE A 47 -9.19 -6.94 5.74
N SER A 48 -9.03 -5.98 6.66
CA SER A 48 -9.30 -6.16 8.08
C SER A 48 -10.79 -6.23 8.40
N ASN A 49 -11.63 -5.54 7.63
CA ASN A 49 -13.08 -5.56 7.78
C ASN A 49 -13.74 -5.48 6.40
N PRO A 50 -14.19 -6.62 5.84
CA PRO A 50 -14.82 -6.64 4.52
C PRO A 50 -16.20 -5.98 4.48
N GLU A 51 -16.84 -5.75 5.63
CA GLU A 51 -18.11 -5.03 5.74
C GLU A 51 -17.92 -3.52 5.95
N ARG A 52 -16.67 -3.04 5.96
CA ARG A 52 -16.39 -1.61 6.05
C ARG A 52 -16.71 -0.93 4.73
N ASP A 53 -17.33 0.24 4.81
CA ASP A 53 -17.53 1.18 3.71
C ASP A 53 -16.25 1.36 2.90
N SER A 54 -16.43 1.49 1.58
CA SER A 54 -15.28 1.64 0.70
C SER A 54 -14.52 2.94 1.03
N PHE A 55 -13.22 2.97 0.76
CA PHE A 55 -12.45 4.21 0.98
C PHE A 55 -13.04 5.40 0.20
N SER A 56 -13.62 5.14 -0.98
CA SER A 56 -14.34 6.13 -1.77
C SER A 56 -15.59 6.63 -1.06
N GLU A 57 -16.37 5.76 -0.43
CA GLU A 57 -17.58 6.10 0.33
C GLU A 57 -17.25 6.91 1.60
N ILE A 58 -16.17 6.56 2.29
CA ILE A 58 -15.64 7.36 3.41
C ILE A 58 -15.22 8.77 2.92
N LEU A 59 -14.57 8.88 1.76
CA LEU A 59 -14.18 10.18 1.20
C LEU A 59 -15.38 11.00 0.73
N LEU A 60 -16.37 10.37 0.10
CA LEU A 60 -17.56 11.02 -0.40
C LEU A 60 -18.44 11.51 0.77
N SER A 61 -18.59 10.71 1.83
CA SER A 61 -19.29 11.12 3.05
C SER A 61 -18.62 12.31 3.75
N LEU A 62 -17.28 12.39 3.76
CA LEU A 62 -16.55 13.55 4.29
C LEU A 62 -16.81 14.85 3.51
N ILE A 63 -17.16 14.77 2.22
CA ILE A 63 -17.47 15.92 1.37
C ILE A 63 -19.00 16.15 1.28
N GLY A 64 -19.79 15.36 2.01
CA GLY A 64 -21.25 15.49 2.09
C GLY A 64 -22.00 14.87 0.90
N GLN A 65 -21.35 14.03 0.11
CA GLN A 65 -22.01 13.16 -0.87
C GLN A 65 -22.19 11.78 -0.24
N GLU A 66 -23.31 11.55 0.42
CA GLU A 66 -23.74 10.22 0.85
C GLU A 66 -24.37 9.49 -0.34
N GLY A 67 -23.99 8.23 -0.58
CA GLY A 67 -24.52 7.40 -1.66
C GLY A 67 -24.34 5.92 -1.37
#